data_AF-A0AAD5BDC6-F1
#
_entry.id   AF-A0AAD5BDC6-F1
#
_cell.length_a   1.000
_cell.length_b   1.000
_cell.length_c   1.000
_cell.angle_alpha   90.00
_cell.angle_beta   90.00
_cell.angle_gamma   90.00
#
_symmetry.space_group_name_H-M   'P 1'
#
loop_
_entity.id
_entity.type
_entity.pdbx_description
1 polymer ?
#
loop_
_entity_poly.entity_id
_entity_poly.type
_entity_poly.pdbx_seq_one_letter_code
_entity_poly.pdbx_strand_id
1 'polypeptide(L)'
;MKAKKAQQKLPMEVIGTYNPVPTPQPSFDNSTPIKDVSLDFHRAKYWLGMGAEPTPKVAWLFKKAGILPNFWPKTTKLSQEINAPVVEDVKETQELPVDIVRRRGDKKF
;
A
#
# COMPACT_ATOMS: atom_id res chain seq x y z
N MET A 1 -14.62 -11.59 0.85
CA MET A 1 -15.19 -12.44 1.92
C MET A 1 -16.70 -12.16 1.99
N LYS A 2 -17.58 -13.16 2.18
CA LYS A 2 -19.02 -12.87 2.38
C LYS A 2 -19.19 -12.06 3.68
N ALA A 3 -20.03 -11.02 3.66
CA ALA A 3 -20.27 -10.13 4.81
C ALA A 3 -20.67 -10.86 6.12
N LYS A 4 -21.27 -12.05 6.00
CA LYS A 4 -21.65 -12.93 7.12
C LYS A 4 -20.73 -14.15 7.25
N LYS A 5 -19.42 -13.93 7.37
CA LYS A 5 -18.45 -14.98 7.76
C LYS A 5 -17.68 -14.53 9.00
N ALA A 6 -17.28 -15.49 9.84
CA ALA A 6 -16.44 -15.19 10.99
C ALA A 6 -15.10 -14.61 10.51
N GLN A 7 -14.64 -13.55 11.17
CA GLN A 7 -13.53 -12.71 10.72
C GLN A 7 -12.21 -13.48 10.52
N GLN A 8 -11.97 -14.51 11.32
CA GLN A 8 -10.74 -15.33 11.27
C GLN A 8 -10.91 -16.67 10.53
N LYS A 9 -11.98 -16.85 9.75
CA LYS A 9 -12.09 -18.01 8.86
C LYS A 9 -11.24 -17.82 7.61
N LEU A 10 -10.85 -18.94 6.99
CA LEU A 10 -10.12 -18.96 5.73
C LEU A 10 -10.83 -18.05 4.69
N PRO A 11 -10.14 -17.00 4.18
CA PRO A 11 -10.68 -16.11 3.15
C PRO A 11 -10.68 -16.80 1.78
N MET A 12 -11.27 -16.13 0.77
CA MET A 12 -11.22 -16.62 -0.62
C MET A 12 -9.84 -16.43 -1.23
N GLU A 13 -9.20 -15.30 -0.92
CA GLU A 13 -7.87 -14.95 -1.37
C GLU A 13 -7.24 -14.04 -0.32
N VAL A 14 -5.93 -14.19 -0.14
CA VAL A 14 -5.10 -13.29 0.67
C VAL A 14 -4.31 -12.43 -0.31
N ILE A 15 -4.67 -11.16 -0.44
CA ILE A 15 -4.03 -10.22 -1.38
C ILE A 15 -2.83 -9.47 -0.80
N GLY A 16 -2.60 -9.59 0.52
CA GLY A 16 -1.57 -8.81 1.19
C GLY A 16 -1.60 -8.91 2.71
N THR A 17 -0.66 -8.21 3.34
CA THR A 17 -0.49 -8.09 4.78
C THR A 17 -0.31 -6.63 5.18
N TYR A 18 -0.70 -6.29 6.41
CA TYR A 18 -0.53 -4.95 6.97
C TYR A 18 -0.07 -5.08 8.42
N ASN A 19 1.09 -4.50 8.73
CA ASN A 19 1.53 -4.34 10.11
C ASN A 19 1.12 -2.95 10.63
N PRO A 20 0.20 -2.85 11.60
CA PRO A 20 -0.20 -1.56 12.15
C PRO A 20 0.87 -0.90 13.02
N VAL A 21 1.81 -1.70 13.54
CA VAL A 21 2.94 -1.25 14.34
C VAL A 21 4.05 -0.80 13.39
N PRO A 22 4.52 0.45 13.49
CA PRO A 22 5.59 0.93 12.64
C PRO A 22 6.90 0.20 12.91
N THR A 23 7.71 0.07 11.88
CA THR A 23 9.02 -0.58 11.98
C THR A 23 9.95 0.29 12.81
N PRO A 24 10.60 -0.27 13.86
CA PRO A 24 11.46 0.51 14.73
C PRO A 24 12.66 1.02 13.94
N GLN A 25 12.90 2.32 14.01
CA GLN A 25 14.04 2.98 13.39
C GLN A 25 15.12 3.31 14.44
N PRO A 26 16.41 3.35 14.05
CA PRO A 26 17.49 3.75 14.95
C PRO A 26 17.31 5.20 15.40
N SER A 27 17.77 5.52 16.62
CA SER A 27 17.57 6.83 17.26
C SER A 27 18.19 8.03 16.54
N PHE A 28 19.09 7.80 15.58
CA PHE A 28 19.69 8.85 14.76
C PHE A 28 18.85 9.20 13.53
N ASP A 29 17.92 8.33 13.13
CA ASP A 29 17.00 8.60 12.03
C ASP A 29 15.80 9.38 12.55
N ASN A 30 15.68 10.63 12.12
CA ASN A 30 14.53 11.50 12.42
C ASN A 30 13.43 11.41 11.35
N SER A 31 13.48 10.41 10.47
CA SER A 31 12.46 10.20 9.45
C SER A 31 11.11 9.78 10.07
N THR A 32 10.03 9.94 9.31
CA THR A 32 8.71 9.56 9.79
C THR A 32 8.63 8.03 9.87
N PRO A 33 8.12 7.45 10.98
CA PRO A 33 8.04 6.00 11.13
C PRO A 33 7.15 5.38 10.04
N ILE A 34 7.68 4.34 9.39
CA ILE A 34 7.05 3.66 8.25
C ILE A 34 6.28 2.44 8.75
N LYS A 35 5.12 2.18 8.12
CA LYS A 35 4.31 0.98 8.37
C LYS A 35 4.37 0.07 7.15
N ASP A 36 4.72 -1.18 7.38
CA ASP A 36 4.89 -2.15 6.30
C ASP A 36 3.55 -2.66 5.78
N VAL A 37 3.39 -2.59 4.46
CA VAL A 37 2.23 -3.08 3.72
C VAL A 37 2.74 -3.87 2.51
N SER A 38 2.49 -5.17 2.50
CA SER A 38 2.73 -6.01 1.32
C SER A 38 1.41 -6.21 0.60
N LEU A 39 1.29 -5.79 -0.67
CA LEU A 39 0.03 -5.83 -1.41
C LEU A 39 0.23 -6.23 -2.87
N ASP A 40 -0.56 -7.18 -3.36
CA ASP A 40 -0.70 -7.47 -4.78
C ASP A 40 -1.64 -6.44 -5.44
N PHE A 41 -1.05 -5.48 -6.14
CA PHE A 41 -1.77 -4.41 -6.83
C PHE A 41 -2.68 -4.94 -7.95
N HIS A 42 -2.29 -6.00 -8.65
CA HIS A 42 -3.07 -6.53 -9.75
C HIS A 42 -4.35 -7.18 -9.23
N ARG A 43 -4.23 -8.01 -8.19
CA ARG A 43 -5.37 -8.67 -7.55
C ARG A 43 -6.28 -7.70 -6.84
N ALA A 44 -5.73 -6.70 -6.14
CA ALA A 44 -6.54 -5.64 -5.52
C ALA A 44 -7.41 -4.91 -6.56
N LYS A 45 -6.83 -4.51 -7.70
CA LYS A 45 -7.56 -3.87 -8.80
C LYS A 45 -8.62 -4.78 -9.41
N TYR A 46 -8.31 -6.07 -9.61
CA TYR A 46 -9.28 -7.05 -10.11
C TYR A 46 -10.52 -7.16 -9.20
N TRP A 47 -10.31 -7.34 -7.89
CA TRP A 47 -11.42 -7.46 -6.95
C TRP A 47 -12.27 -6.18 -6.87
N LEU A 48 -11.64 -5.00 -6.90
CA LEU A 48 -12.35 -3.74 -6.98
C LEU A 48 -13.17 -3.62 -8.27
N GLY A 49 -12.62 -4.03 -9.42
CA GLY A 49 -13.32 -4.05 -10.71
C GLY A 49 -14.53 -5.00 -10.73
N MET A 50 -14.49 -6.07 -9.94
CA MET A 50 -15.62 -6.99 -9.72
C MET A 50 -16.66 -6.47 -8.71
N GLY A 51 -16.48 -5.24 -8.20
CA GLY A 51 -17.41 -4.62 -7.25
C GLY A 51 -17.23 -5.07 -5.81
N ALA A 52 -16.04 -5.56 -5.42
CA ALA A 52 -15.77 -5.85 -4.02
C ALA A 52 -15.77 -4.57 -3.19
N GLU A 53 -16.53 -4.55 -2.10
CA GLU A 53 -16.60 -3.42 -1.17
C GLU A 53 -15.51 -3.55 -0.08
N PRO A 54 -14.50 -2.67 -0.04
CA PRO A 54 -13.50 -2.65 1.02
C PRO A 54 -14.06 -2.07 2.32
N THR A 55 -13.51 -2.51 3.46
CA THR A 55 -13.81 -1.91 4.76
C THR A 55 -13.17 -0.52 4.87
N PRO A 56 -13.63 0.36 5.79
CA PRO A 56 -13.09 1.73 5.91
C PRO A 56 -11.57 1.79 6.09
N LYS A 57 -10.99 0.85 6.83
CA LYS A 57 -9.53 0.78 7.04
C LYS A 57 -8.78 0.36 5.78
N VAL A 58 -9.32 -0.59 5.02
CA VAL A 58 -8.74 -1.05 3.74
C VAL A 58 -8.90 0.02 2.67
N ALA A 59 -10.03 0.71 2.61
CA ALA A 59 -10.24 1.86 1.74
C ALA A 59 -9.19 2.96 1.99
N TRP A 60 -8.91 3.26 3.26
CA TRP A 60 -7.84 4.20 3.62
C TRP A 60 -6.45 3.73 3.16
N LEU A 61 -6.12 2.44 3.30
CA LEU A 61 -4.86 1.88 2.78
C LEU A 61 -4.78 1.99 1.25
N PHE A 62 -5.85 1.67 0.54
CA PHE A 62 -5.90 1.76 -0.92
C PHE A 62 -5.76 3.20 -1.43
N LYS A 63 -6.23 4.20 -0.67
CA LYS A 63 -5.93 5.62 -0.96
C LYS A 63 -4.44 5.91 -0.84
N LYS A 64 -3.83 5.47 0.25
CA LYS A 64 -2.39 5.68 0.51
C LYS A 64 -1.52 4.95 -0.52
N ALA A 65 -1.96 3.79 -0.98
CA ALA A 65 -1.30 3.02 -2.02
C ALA A 65 -1.55 3.54 -3.45
N GLY A 66 -2.37 4.59 -3.64
CA GLY A 66 -2.69 5.14 -4.96
C GLY A 66 -3.64 4.30 -5.82
N ILE A 67 -4.29 3.28 -5.25
CA ILE A 67 -5.28 2.45 -5.96
C ILE A 67 -6.63 3.18 -6.05
N LEU A 68 -7.01 3.88 -4.98
CA LEU A 68 -8.27 4.63 -4.90
C LEU A 68 -8.01 6.12 -4.71
N PRO A 69 -8.86 6.99 -5.26
CA PRO A 69 -8.72 8.43 -5.06
C PRO A 69 -9.14 8.85 -3.65
N ASN A 70 -8.59 9.96 -3.16
CA ASN A 70 -8.81 10.45 -1.80
C ASN A 70 -10.29 10.70 -1.47
N PHE A 71 -11.10 11.10 -2.45
CA PHE A 71 -12.53 11.40 -2.29
C PHE A 71 -13.43 10.16 -2.18
N TRP A 72 -12.90 8.93 -2.33
CA TRP A 72 -13.69 7.69 -2.37
C TRP A 72 -13.68 6.96 -1.02
N PRO A 73 -14.78 6.42 -0.47
CA PRO A 73 -16.15 6.66 -0.89
C PRO A 73 -16.53 8.12 -0.59
N LYS A 74 -17.59 8.61 -1.24
CA LYS A 74 -18.05 9.99 -1.05
C LYS A 74 -18.15 10.31 0.44
N THR A 75 -17.38 11.32 0.85
CA THR A 75 -17.34 11.83 2.21
C THR A 75 -18.75 12.18 2.68
N THR A 76 -19.17 11.65 3.82
CA THR A 76 -20.40 12.12 4.49
C THR A 76 -20.18 13.58 4.88
N LYS A 77 -21.19 14.46 4.74
CA LYS A 77 -21.07 15.91 5.01
C LYS A 77 -20.49 16.27 6.39
N LEU A 78 -20.47 15.32 7.34
CA LEU A 78 -19.95 15.48 8.70
C LEU A 78 -18.43 15.24 8.83
N SER A 79 -17.73 14.82 7.77
CA SER A 79 -16.30 14.50 7.83
C SER A 79 -15.48 15.75 7.58
N GLN A 80 -14.52 16.06 8.45
CA GLN A 80 -13.58 17.15 8.24
C GLN A 80 -12.58 16.78 7.13
N GLU A 81 -12.58 17.54 6.03
CA GLU A 81 -11.57 17.42 4.99
C GLU A 81 -10.32 18.18 5.43
N ILE A 82 -9.31 17.44 5.88
CA ILE A 82 -8.01 18.01 6.26
C ILE A 82 -7.19 18.16 4.99
N ASN A 83 -7.06 19.37 4.46
CA ASN A 83 -6.13 19.66 3.37
C ASN A 83 -4.71 19.73 3.95
N ALA A 84 -4.09 18.57 4.16
CA ALA A 84 -2.69 18.50 4.55
C ALA A 84 -1.81 18.70 3.31
N PRO A 85 -0.81 19.60 3.34
CA PRO A 85 0.13 19.72 2.24
C PRO A 85 0.85 18.38 2.07
N VAL A 86 0.93 17.89 0.83
CA VAL A 86 1.67 16.67 0.49
C VAL A 86 3.15 16.97 0.67
N VAL A 87 3.78 16.30 1.64
CA VAL A 87 5.21 16.50 1.95
C VAL A 87 6.08 15.79 0.91
N GLU A 88 5.64 14.62 0.44
CA GLU A 88 6.34 13.80 -0.56
C GLU A 88 5.33 13.12 -1.49
N ASP A 89 5.56 13.23 -2.81
CA ASP A 89 4.74 12.56 -3.82
C ASP A 89 5.04 11.05 -3.88
N VAL A 90 4.04 10.26 -4.29
CA VAL A 90 4.20 8.81 -4.50
C VAL A 90 5.19 8.57 -5.64
N LYS A 91 6.34 7.96 -5.32
CA LYS A 91 7.36 7.56 -6.29
C LYS A 91 7.17 6.08 -6.66
N GLU A 92 6.94 5.78 -7.94
CA GLU A 92 6.95 4.41 -8.45
C GLU A 92 8.39 4.03 -8.79
N THR A 93 9.07 3.35 -7.86
CA THR A 93 10.41 2.82 -8.12
C THR A 93 10.25 1.47 -8.82
N GLN A 94 10.46 1.44 -10.14
CA GLN A 94 10.57 0.18 -10.87
C GLN A 94 11.98 -0.38 -10.65
N GLU A 95 12.08 -1.44 -9.86
CA GLU A 95 13.34 -2.17 -9.72
C GLU A 95 13.62 -2.89 -11.03
N LEU A 96 14.55 -2.34 -11.82
CA LEU A 96 15.08 -3.06 -12.98
C LEU A 96 15.79 -4.32 -12.46
N PRO A 97 15.63 -5.47 -13.14
CA PRO A 97 16.37 -6.67 -12.77
C PRO A 97 17.86 -6.36 -12.78
N VAL A 98 18.51 -6.51 -11.64
CA VAL A 98 19.96 -6.35 -11.53
C VAL A 98 20.60 -7.47 -12.35
N ASP A 99 21.37 -7.12 -13.38
CA ASP A 99 22.14 -8.10 -14.12
C ASP A 99 23.06 -8.86 -13.15
N ILE A 100 22.78 -10.14 -12.95
CA ILE A 100 23.56 -11.03 -12.08
C ILE A 100 25.01 -11.18 -12.61
N VAL A 101 25.17 -10.98 -13.92
CA VAL A 101 26.44 -11.15 -14.61
C VAL A 101 27.24 -9.85 -14.55
N ARG A 102 28.34 -9.87 -13.78
CA ARG A 102 29.39 -8.84 -13.91
C ARG A 102 29.96 -8.91 -15.33
N ARG A 103 29.83 -7.84 -16.12
CA ARG A 103 30.49 -7.76 -17.43
C ARG A 103 31.99 -7.89 -17.23
N ARG A 104 32.57 -8.99 -17.71
CA ARG A 104 34.01 -9.28 -17.61
C ARG A 104 34.74 -8.30 -18.55
N GLY A 105 35.20 -7.16 -18.03
CA GLY A 105 35.91 -6.15 -18.82
C GLY A 105 36.17 -4.81 -18.13
N ASP A 106 35.46 -4.46 -17.06
CA ASP A 106 35.60 -3.15 -16.41
C ASP A 106 36.74 -3.12 -15.38
N LYS A 107 37.99 -3.29 -15.83
CA LYS A 107 39.19 -2.82 -15.11
C LYS A 107 39.72 -1.61 -15.87
N LYS A 108 39.37 -0.41 -15.42
CA LYS A 108 40.10 0.80 -15.80
C LYS A 108 41.41 0.83 -15.00
N PHE A 109 42.50 1.02 -15.73
CA PHE A 109 43.86 1.19 -15.21
C PHE A 109 43.96 2.37 -14.24
#